data_AF-A0A565CP58-F1
#
_entry.id   AF-A0A565CP58-F1
#
_cell.length_a   1.000
_cell.length_b   1.000
_cell.length_c   1.000
_cell.angle_alpha   90.00
_cell.angle_beta   90.00
_cell.angle_gamma   90.00
#
_symmetry.space_group_name_H-M   'P 1'
#
loop_
_entity.id
_entity.type
_entity.pdbx_description
1 polymer ?
#
loop_
_entity_poly.entity_id
_entity_poly.type
_entity_poly.pdbx_seq_one_letter_code
_entity_poly.pdbx_strand_id
1 'polypeptide(L)'
;MSFSYASIGVGLSISKVAGGGAHARTALTGVTVGVDVTGSEKVWRTFQAIGDIAFAYAYSTVLIEIQDTLKAGPLSENKSMKRASLLGVSTTTFFYMLCGCVGYAAFGNDAPGNFLTGFGFYEPFWLIDFANVCIAVHLVGAYQVFCQPIFQFVESQSAKHWPDNKFIRGEYKVHAPCYGDFSINFFRLVWRTSYVVVTAVVAMIFPFFNDFLGLIGAASFWPLTVYFPIEMHIAQKKIRKYSFTWTWLKILSWTCFLVSLVAAVGSVQGLIQSLKDFKPFQAPE
;
A
#
# COMPACT_ATOMS: atom_id res chain seq x y z
N MET A 1 -1.40 6.91 -3.99
CA MET A 1 -0.64 8.10 -3.54
C MET A 1 -1.54 9.31 -3.69
N SER A 2 -1.80 10.04 -2.62
CA SER A 2 -2.62 11.26 -2.66
C SER A 2 -1.77 12.44 -3.11
N PHE A 3 -2.09 13.04 -4.27
CA PHE A 3 -1.33 14.15 -4.84
C PHE A 3 -1.26 15.35 -3.90
N SER A 4 -2.41 15.78 -3.37
CA SER A 4 -2.47 16.93 -2.46
C SER A 4 -1.63 16.69 -1.21
N TYR A 5 -1.73 15.49 -0.60
CA TYR A 5 -0.95 15.11 0.58
C TYR A 5 0.57 15.18 0.30
N ALA A 6 1.02 14.56 -0.80
CA ALA A 6 2.43 14.54 -1.17
C ALA A 6 2.96 15.94 -1.52
N SER A 7 2.21 16.71 -2.31
CA SER A 7 2.58 18.08 -2.67
C SER A 7 2.70 19.00 -1.46
N ILE A 8 1.76 18.92 -0.51
CA ILE A 8 1.80 19.69 0.73
C ILE A 8 3.02 19.29 1.56
N GLY A 9 3.24 17.98 1.78
CA GLY A 9 4.40 17.51 2.55
C GLY A 9 5.75 17.89 1.93
N VAL A 10 5.86 17.84 0.60
CA VAL A 10 7.05 18.32 -0.11
C VAL A 10 7.22 19.83 0.06
N GLY A 11 6.15 20.62 -0.07
CA GLY A 11 6.19 22.07 0.14
C GLY A 11 6.63 22.46 1.56
N LEU A 12 6.07 21.79 2.57
CA LEU A 12 6.47 21.98 3.97
C LEU A 12 7.94 21.57 4.21
N SER A 13 8.39 20.48 3.59
CA SER A 13 9.78 20.03 3.67
C SER A 13 10.74 21.05 3.03
N ILE A 14 10.40 21.61 1.86
CA ILE A 14 11.18 22.68 1.22
C ILE A 14 11.23 23.92 2.12
N SER A 15 10.09 24.33 2.69
CA SER A 15 10.02 25.47 3.60
C SER A 15 10.93 25.26 4.82
N LYS A 16 10.91 24.07 5.43
CA LYS A 16 11.77 23.74 6.57
C LYS A 16 13.25 23.78 6.22
N VAL A 17 13.63 23.24 5.06
CA VAL A 17 15.02 23.27 4.57
C VAL A 17 15.48 24.71 4.30
N ALA A 18 14.60 25.55 3.71
CA ALA A 18 14.92 26.94 3.41
C ALA A 18 14.90 27.87 4.63
N GLY A 19 14.14 27.52 5.68
CA GLY A 19 13.88 28.36 6.85
C GLY A 19 15.04 28.55 7.84
N GLY A 20 16.24 28.04 7.55
CA GLY A 20 17.47 28.37 8.30
C GLY A 20 17.55 27.87 9.75
N GLY A 21 16.66 26.95 10.18
CA GLY A 21 16.75 26.29 11.48
C GLY A 21 17.96 25.35 11.60
N ALA A 22 18.17 24.75 12.78
CA ALA A 22 19.21 23.73 12.99
C ALA A 22 19.08 22.64 11.92
N HIS A 23 20.10 22.51 11.06
CA HIS A 23 20.09 21.55 9.97
C HIS A 23 19.91 20.13 10.53
N ALA A 24 18.96 19.40 9.96
CA ALA A 24 18.76 18.01 10.30
C ALA A 24 20.04 17.22 10.02
N ARG A 25 20.39 16.31 10.94
CA ARG A 25 21.58 15.48 10.79
C ARG A 25 21.36 14.51 9.64
N THR A 26 22.11 14.69 8.57
CA THR A 26 22.05 13.85 7.37
C THR A 26 23.39 13.16 7.14
N ALA A 27 23.34 11.95 6.62
CA ALA A 27 24.51 11.25 6.10
C ALA A 27 24.17 10.49 4.82
N LEU A 28 25.18 10.23 3.99
CA LEU A 28 25.03 9.49 2.72
C LEU A 28 24.46 8.09 2.92
N THR A 29 24.74 7.47 4.07
CA THR A 29 24.27 6.11 4.40
C THR A 29 23.09 6.09 5.36
N GLY A 30 22.42 7.22 5.56
CA GLY A 30 21.34 7.33 6.55
C GLY A 30 21.84 7.34 7.99
N VAL A 31 21.01 6.79 8.89
CA VAL A 31 21.31 6.61 10.32
C VAL A 31 22.71 6.04 10.57
N THR A 32 23.42 6.59 11.55
CA THR A 32 24.83 6.27 11.83
C THR A 32 24.94 5.18 12.89
N VAL A 33 25.74 4.14 12.59
CA VAL A 33 25.95 3.00 13.49
C VAL A 33 26.75 3.44 14.70
N GLY A 34 26.28 3.10 15.90
CA GLY A 34 26.91 3.45 17.17
C GLY A 34 26.55 4.83 17.72
N VAL A 35 25.79 5.63 16.96
CA VAL A 35 25.21 6.89 17.46
C VAL A 35 23.69 6.82 17.46
N ASP A 36 23.09 6.42 16.33
CA ASP A 36 21.63 6.44 16.17
C ASP A 36 21.03 5.02 16.33
N VAL A 37 21.74 4.00 15.84
CA VAL A 37 21.29 2.60 15.85
C VAL A 37 22.46 1.62 15.98
N THR A 38 22.16 0.38 16.36
CA THR A 38 23.14 -0.71 16.28
C THR A 38 23.35 -1.17 14.83
N GLY A 39 24.47 -1.86 14.55
CA GLY A 39 24.75 -2.36 13.20
C GLY A 39 23.71 -3.35 12.69
N SER A 40 23.23 -4.24 13.56
CA SER A 40 22.16 -5.20 13.24
C SER A 40 20.83 -4.49 12.95
N GLU A 41 20.47 -3.51 13.76
CA GLU A 41 19.25 -2.72 13.57
C GLU A 41 19.25 -1.95 12.25
N LYS A 42 20.40 -1.36 11.87
CA LYS A 42 20.54 -0.72 10.55
C LYS A 42 20.27 -1.70 9.41
N VAL A 43 20.75 -2.93 9.51
CA VAL A 43 20.49 -3.98 8.50
C VAL A 43 19.00 -4.33 8.45
N TRP A 44 18.36 -4.54 9.61
CA TRP A 44 16.93 -4.86 9.67
C TRP A 44 16.05 -3.76 9.07
N ARG A 45 16.31 -2.49 9.44
CA ARG A 45 15.62 -1.33 8.87
C ARG A 45 15.84 -1.21 7.35
N THR A 46 17.04 -1.56 6.87
CA THR A 46 17.33 -1.58 5.42
C THR A 46 16.49 -2.63 4.69
N PHE A 47 16.38 -3.83 5.26
CA PHE A 47 15.57 -4.91 4.68
C PHE A 47 14.08 -4.56 4.66
N GLN A 48 13.57 -3.97 5.74
CA GLN A 48 12.21 -3.46 5.80
C GLN A 48 11.95 -2.39 4.72
N ALA A 49 12.85 -1.40 4.58
CA ALA A 49 12.72 -0.35 3.58
C ALA A 49 12.67 -0.89 2.14
N ILE A 50 13.40 -1.98 1.85
CA ILE A 50 13.29 -2.67 0.56
C ILE A 50 11.88 -3.26 0.36
N GLY A 51 11.28 -3.82 1.42
CA GLY A 51 9.90 -4.29 1.42
C GLY A 51 8.89 -3.17 1.17
N ASP A 52 9.07 -2.01 1.80
CA ASP A 52 8.23 -0.84 1.60
C ASP A 52 8.30 -0.34 0.16
N ILE A 53 9.50 -0.31 -0.43
CA ILE A 53 9.68 0.03 -1.86
C ILE A 53 8.97 -1.00 -2.75
N ALA A 54 9.10 -2.29 -2.46
CA ALA A 54 8.43 -3.35 -3.23
C ALA A 54 6.90 -3.22 -3.17
N PHE A 55 6.35 -2.96 -1.97
CA PHE A 55 4.92 -2.70 -1.78
C PHE A 55 4.45 -1.46 -2.55
N ALA A 56 5.24 -0.39 -2.55
CA ALA A 56 4.91 0.87 -3.19
C ALA A 56 4.65 0.76 -4.71
N TYR A 57 5.17 -0.29 -5.35
CA TYR A 57 4.98 -0.61 -6.78
C TYR A 57 4.10 -1.85 -7.04
N ALA A 58 3.42 -2.39 -6.03
CA ALA A 58 2.58 -3.59 -6.14
C ALA A 58 1.18 -3.32 -6.74
N TYR A 59 1.10 -2.62 -7.88
CA TYR A 59 -0.19 -2.27 -8.51
C TYR A 59 -0.76 -3.37 -9.42
N SER A 60 -0.03 -4.47 -9.62
CA SER A 60 -0.43 -5.57 -10.50
C SER A 60 -1.70 -6.29 -10.07
N THR A 61 -2.05 -6.23 -8.79
CA THR A 61 -3.24 -6.86 -8.21
C THR A 61 -4.53 -6.27 -8.74
N VAL A 62 -4.59 -4.95 -8.92
CA VAL A 62 -5.78 -4.22 -9.42
C VAL A 62 -5.70 -3.95 -10.93
N LEU A 63 -4.52 -4.14 -11.53
CA LEU A 63 -4.30 -3.85 -12.95
C LEU A 63 -5.25 -4.61 -13.88
N ILE A 64 -5.56 -5.88 -13.58
CA ILE A 64 -6.45 -6.69 -14.41
C ILE A 64 -7.90 -6.19 -14.31
N GLU A 65 -8.32 -5.79 -13.11
CA GLU A 65 -9.66 -5.23 -12.89
C GLU A 65 -9.82 -3.88 -13.60
N ILE A 66 -8.79 -3.03 -13.56
CA ILE A 66 -8.77 -1.78 -14.35
C ILE A 66 -8.83 -2.08 -15.85
N GLN A 67 -8.08 -3.09 -16.31
CA GLN A 67 -8.08 -3.53 -17.70
C GLN A 67 -9.46 -3.94 -18.19
N ASP A 68 -10.17 -4.74 -17.40
CA ASP A 68 -11.51 -5.23 -17.72
C ASP A 68 -12.56 -4.11 -17.81
N THR A 69 -12.32 -2.98 -17.13
CA THR A 69 -13.21 -1.80 -17.19
C THR A 69 -12.94 -0.86 -18.36
N LEU A 70 -11.87 -1.08 -19.15
CA LEU A 70 -11.57 -0.23 -20.29
C LEU A 70 -12.67 -0.35 -21.34
N LYS A 71 -13.31 0.77 -21.67
CA LYS A 71 -14.26 0.82 -22.78
C LYS A 71 -13.57 0.41 -24.09
N ALA A 72 -14.27 -0.37 -24.90
CA ALA A 72 -13.87 -0.66 -26.27
C ALA A 72 -13.64 0.67 -27.01
N GLY A 73 -12.38 0.95 -27.33
CA GLY A 73 -11.94 2.20 -27.95
C GLY A 73 -11.13 1.93 -29.23
N PRO A 74 -10.72 2.98 -29.95
CA PRO A 74 -9.97 2.85 -31.19
C PRO A 74 -8.53 2.33 -30.98
N LEU A 75 -8.01 2.41 -29.75
CA LEU A 75 -6.71 1.85 -29.36
C LEU A 75 -6.90 0.47 -28.74
N SER A 76 -6.00 -0.47 -29.05
CA SER A 76 -5.97 -1.75 -28.36
C SER A 76 -5.74 -1.56 -26.86
N GLU A 77 -6.43 -2.36 -26.04
CA GLU A 77 -6.35 -2.33 -24.57
C GLU A 77 -4.90 -2.27 -24.06
N ASN A 78 -4.03 -3.10 -24.63
CA ASN A 78 -2.60 -3.13 -24.32
C ASN A 78 -1.91 -1.77 -24.56
N LYS A 79 -2.22 -1.07 -25.64
CA LYS A 79 -1.61 0.23 -25.95
C LYS A 79 -2.11 1.32 -24.99
N SER A 80 -3.39 1.31 -24.67
CA SER A 80 -3.99 2.21 -23.67
C SER A 80 -3.39 1.98 -22.29
N MET A 81 -3.32 0.73 -21.85
CA MET A 81 -2.75 0.37 -20.56
C MET A 81 -1.27 0.65 -20.47
N LYS A 82 -0.47 0.38 -21.51
CA LYS A 82 0.96 0.74 -21.50
C LYS A 82 1.17 2.22 -21.26
N ARG A 83 0.36 3.08 -21.90
CA ARG A 83 0.42 4.53 -21.68
C ARG A 83 -0.02 4.89 -20.27
N ALA A 84 -1.15 4.34 -19.81
CA ALA A 84 -1.67 4.60 -18.47
C ALA A 84 -0.69 4.14 -17.38
N SER A 85 -0.15 2.92 -17.48
CA SER A 85 0.87 2.39 -16.58
C SER A 85 2.16 3.21 -16.62
N LEU A 86 2.64 3.61 -17.82
CA LEU A 86 3.84 4.44 -17.93
C LEU A 86 3.66 5.78 -17.21
N LEU A 87 2.55 6.47 -17.47
CA LEU A 87 2.20 7.72 -16.77
C LEU A 87 2.07 7.48 -15.27
N GLY A 88 1.26 6.51 -14.85
CA GLY A 88 0.99 6.23 -13.44
C GLY A 88 2.25 5.87 -12.66
N VAL A 89 3.08 4.97 -13.18
CA VAL A 89 4.35 4.58 -12.54
C VAL A 89 5.33 5.76 -12.54
N SER A 90 5.50 6.47 -13.66
CA SER A 90 6.43 7.61 -13.72
C SER A 90 6.05 8.72 -12.73
N THR A 91 4.76 9.08 -12.68
CA THR A 91 4.26 10.07 -11.72
C THR A 91 4.43 9.59 -10.28
N THR A 92 4.13 8.33 -10.00
CA THR A 92 4.30 7.75 -8.65
C THR A 92 5.77 7.77 -8.22
N THR A 93 6.68 7.34 -9.08
CA THR A 93 8.13 7.39 -8.83
C THR A 93 8.61 8.81 -8.57
N PHE A 94 8.17 9.78 -9.37
CA PHE A 94 8.52 11.19 -9.17
C PHE A 94 8.13 11.68 -7.78
N PHE A 95 6.89 11.43 -7.36
CA PHE A 95 6.42 11.86 -6.03
C PHE A 95 7.11 11.09 -4.89
N TYR A 96 7.35 9.79 -5.03
CA TYR A 96 8.09 9.02 -4.01
C TYR A 96 9.52 9.51 -3.85
N MET A 97 10.23 9.77 -4.95
CA MET A 97 11.58 10.31 -4.91
C MET A 97 11.59 11.71 -4.30
N LEU A 98 10.64 12.58 -4.65
CA LEU A 98 10.53 13.90 -4.03
C LEU A 98 10.28 13.81 -2.53
N CYS A 99 9.29 13.01 -2.09
CA CYS A 99 8.98 12.87 -0.66
C CYS A 99 10.17 12.28 0.11
N GLY A 100 10.82 11.26 -0.44
CA GLY A 100 11.99 10.62 0.16
C GLY A 100 13.19 11.56 0.26
N CYS A 101 13.60 12.19 -0.84
CA CYS A 101 14.79 13.04 -0.87
C CYS A 101 14.59 14.36 -0.10
N VAL A 102 13.49 15.06 -0.34
CA VAL A 102 13.23 16.36 0.31
C VAL A 102 12.84 16.15 1.77
N GLY A 103 12.07 15.10 2.08
CA GLY A 103 11.74 14.72 3.46
C GLY A 103 12.99 14.37 4.26
N TYR A 104 13.90 13.57 3.69
CA TYR A 104 15.17 13.27 4.34
C TYR A 104 16.07 14.51 4.47
N ALA A 105 16.05 15.44 3.52
CA ALA A 105 16.76 16.71 3.69
C ALA A 105 16.18 17.56 4.84
N ALA A 106 14.87 17.48 5.07
CA ALA A 106 14.17 18.26 6.08
C ALA A 106 14.28 17.66 7.50
N PHE A 107 14.30 16.33 7.63
CA PHE A 107 14.27 15.63 8.92
C PHE A 107 15.50 14.78 9.21
N GLY A 108 16.32 14.49 8.21
CA GLY A 108 17.56 13.73 8.37
C GLY A 108 17.33 12.34 8.94
N ASN A 109 18.18 11.93 9.89
CA ASN A 109 18.13 10.63 10.54
C ASN A 109 16.84 10.40 11.35
N ASP A 110 16.10 11.47 11.67
CA ASP A 110 14.82 11.44 12.41
C ASP A 110 13.61 11.49 11.47
N ALA A 111 13.80 11.20 10.17
CA ALA A 111 12.71 11.17 9.20
C ALA A 111 11.60 10.20 9.65
N PRO A 112 10.35 10.68 9.78
CA PRO A 112 9.25 9.84 10.23
C PRO A 112 8.83 8.86 9.13
N GLY A 113 8.34 7.70 9.54
CA GLY A 113 7.78 6.72 8.61
C GLY A 113 6.51 7.19 7.90
N ASN A 114 5.70 8.04 8.54
CA ASN A 114 4.59 8.72 7.90
C ASN A 114 4.97 10.18 7.61
N PHE A 115 4.80 10.61 6.35
CA PHE A 115 5.42 11.84 5.86
C PHE A 115 5.00 13.11 6.61
N LEU A 116 3.71 13.24 6.98
CA LEU A 116 3.22 14.43 7.70
C LEU A 116 3.32 14.37 9.23
N THR A 117 3.66 13.22 9.83
CA THR A 117 3.74 13.15 11.31
C THR A 117 4.89 13.98 11.86
N GLY A 118 5.97 14.16 11.09
CA GLY A 118 7.09 15.05 11.46
C GLY A 118 6.73 16.54 11.44
N PHE A 119 5.57 16.91 10.88
CA PHE A 119 5.08 18.28 10.82
C PHE A 119 3.98 18.58 11.85
N GLY A 120 3.64 17.67 12.77
CA GLY A 120 2.51 17.84 13.71
C GLY A 120 2.50 19.14 14.54
N PHE A 121 3.65 19.82 14.67
CA PHE A 121 3.81 21.11 15.35
C PHE A 121 4.18 22.27 14.40
N TYR A 122 4.10 22.07 13.08
CA TYR A 122 4.52 23.04 12.08
C TYR A 122 3.37 23.97 11.72
N GLU A 123 3.58 25.27 11.87
CA GLU A 123 2.61 26.27 11.42
C GLU A 123 2.63 26.36 9.89
N PRO A 124 1.47 26.30 9.20
CA PRO A 124 0.11 26.37 9.75
C PRO A 124 -0.60 25.00 9.89
N PHE A 125 -1.17 24.75 11.07
CA PHE A 125 -1.89 23.51 11.41
C PHE A 125 -3.04 23.14 10.45
N TRP A 126 -3.80 24.13 9.97
CA TRP A 126 -4.92 23.89 9.05
C TRP A 126 -4.50 23.19 7.75
N LEU A 127 -3.27 23.43 7.29
CA LEU A 127 -2.77 22.86 6.05
C LEU A 127 -2.46 21.36 6.21
N ILE A 128 -1.99 20.98 7.41
CA ILE A 128 -1.77 19.58 7.79
C ILE A 128 -3.12 18.86 7.93
N ASP A 129 -4.09 19.49 8.59
CA ASP A 129 -5.45 18.94 8.72
C ASP A 129 -6.10 18.75 7.35
N PHE A 130 -5.99 19.73 6.46
CA PHE A 130 -6.47 19.62 5.09
C PHE A 130 -5.81 18.46 4.33
N ALA A 131 -4.49 18.31 4.46
CA ALA A 131 -3.77 17.19 3.84
C ALA A 131 -4.22 15.83 4.41
N ASN A 132 -4.48 15.75 5.72
CA ASN A 132 -5.02 14.58 6.39
C ASN A 132 -6.46 14.25 5.93
N VAL A 133 -7.29 15.26 5.66
CA VAL A 133 -8.61 15.05 5.05
C VAL A 133 -8.45 14.52 3.61
N CYS A 134 -7.53 15.08 2.82
CA CYS A 134 -7.28 14.60 1.46
C CYS A 134 -6.82 13.13 1.42
N ILE A 135 -5.93 12.71 2.33
CA ILE A 135 -5.51 11.30 2.40
C ILE A 135 -6.67 10.41 2.88
N ALA A 136 -7.50 10.86 3.81
CA ALA A 136 -8.69 10.11 4.24
C ALA A 136 -9.66 9.87 3.07
N VAL A 137 -10.01 10.92 2.31
CA VAL A 137 -10.87 10.80 1.12
C VAL A 137 -10.28 9.84 0.09
N HIS A 138 -8.97 9.94 -0.17
CA HIS A 138 -8.26 9.01 -1.07
C HIS A 138 -8.34 7.56 -0.59
N LEU A 139 -8.10 7.30 0.70
CA LEU A 139 -8.08 5.97 1.30
C LEU A 139 -9.48 5.34 1.35
N VAL A 140 -10.54 6.13 1.56
CA VAL A 140 -11.92 5.63 1.48
C VAL A 140 -12.20 5.03 0.10
N GLY A 141 -11.80 5.73 -0.97
CA GLY A 141 -11.94 5.22 -2.33
C GLY A 141 -11.14 3.93 -2.57
N ALA A 142 -9.88 3.89 -2.10
CA ALA A 142 -9.06 2.70 -2.21
C ALA A 142 -9.65 1.51 -1.43
N TYR A 143 -10.10 1.73 -0.20
CA TYR A 143 -10.73 0.71 0.64
C TYR A 143 -11.93 0.08 -0.05
N GLN A 144 -12.77 0.88 -0.70
CA GLN A 144 -13.91 0.36 -1.47
C GLN A 144 -13.44 -0.59 -2.57
N VAL A 145 -12.44 -0.23 -3.37
CA VAL A 145 -11.94 -1.10 -4.46
C VAL A 145 -11.38 -2.41 -3.90
N PHE A 146 -10.54 -2.36 -2.86
CA PHE A 146 -9.89 -3.56 -2.33
C PHE A 146 -10.83 -4.50 -1.55
N CYS A 147 -11.93 -4.00 -0.98
CA CYS A 147 -12.87 -4.85 -0.25
C CYS A 147 -13.85 -5.59 -1.17
N GLN A 148 -14.12 -5.09 -2.38
CA GLN A 148 -15.12 -5.67 -3.28
C GLN A 148 -14.82 -7.13 -3.66
N PRO A 149 -13.58 -7.53 -4.03
CA PRO A 149 -13.28 -8.93 -4.34
C PRO A 149 -13.53 -9.86 -3.15
N ILE A 150 -13.22 -9.42 -1.93
CA ILE A 150 -13.43 -10.19 -0.69
C ILE A 150 -14.94 -10.35 -0.43
N PHE A 151 -15.69 -9.26 -0.54
CA PHE A 151 -17.15 -9.29 -0.40
C PHE A 151 -17.78 -10.21 -1.43
N GLN A 152 -17.42 -10.07 -2.70
CA GLN A 152 -17.95 -10.91 -3.76
C GLN A 152 -17.59 -12.39 -3.57
N PHE A 153 -16.37 -12.69 -3.13
CA PHE A 153 -15.97 -14.07 -2.85
C PHE A 153 -16.84 -14.69 -1.75
N VAL A 154 -16.95 -14.05 -0.59
CA VAL A 154 -17.73 -14.59 0.53
C VAL A 154 -19.23 -14.64 0.23
N GLU A 155 -19.78 -13.60 -0.40
CA GLU A 155 -21.19 -13.55 -0.80
C GLU A 155 -21.52 -14.64 -1.82
N SER A 156 -20.68 -14.81 -2.85
CA SER A 156 -20.93 -15.82 -3.89
C SER A 156 -20.77 -17.25 -3.39
N GLN A 157 -19.78 -17.52 -2.52
CA GLN A 157 -19.62 -18.84 -1.90
C GLN A 157 -20.77 -19.16 -0.95
N SER A 158 -21.18 -18.20 -0.13
CA SER A 158 -22.31 -18.38 0.79
C SER A 158 -23.61 -18.61 0.04
N ALA A 159 -23.85 -17.88 -1.05
CA ALA A 159 -25.03 -18.06 -1.89
C ALA A 159 -25.05 -19.43 -2.61
N LYS A 160 -23.89 -19.98 -2.97
CA LYS A 160 -23.78 -21.32 -3.57
C LYS A 160 -23.99 -22.44 -2.55
N HIS A 161 -23.47 -22.28 -1.33
CA HIS A 161 -23.49 -23.33 -0.31
C HIS A 161 -24.83 -23.41 0.44
N TRP A 162 -25.54 -22.29 0.59
CA TRP A 162 -26.84 -22.22 1.25
C TRP A 162 -27.91 -21.59 0.33
N PRO A 163 -28.30 -22.28 -0.76
CA PRO A 163 -29.20 -21.73 -1.77
C PRO A 163 -30.61 -21.41 -1.23
N ASP A 164 -31.09 -22.18 -0.25
CA ASP A 164 -32.45 -22.05 0.29
C ASP A 164 -32.55 -21.07 1.47
N ASN A 165 -31.42 -20.51 1.93
CA ASN A 165 -31.41 -19.62 3.09
C ASN A 165 -31.89 -18.20 2.71
N LYS A 166 -33.09 -17.85 3.19
CA LYS A 166 -33.71 -16.53 2.99
C LYS A 166 -32.91 -15.37 3.56
N PHE A 167 -32.01 -15.58 4.52
CA PHE A 167 -31.12 -14.54 5.03
C PHE A 167 -30.01 -14.19 4.01
N ILE A 168 -29.49 -15.20 3.32
CA ILE A 168 -28.36 -15.06 2.38
C ILE A 168 -28.83 -14.57 1.02
N ARG A 169 -29.93 -15.11 0.48
CA ARG A 169 -30.47 -14.71 -0.83
C ARG A 169 -31.62 -13.71 -0.77
N GLY A 170 -32.21 -13.48 0.40
CA GLY A 170 -33.36 -12.59 0.52
C GLY A 170 -33.00 -11.17 0.10
N GLU A 171 -33.65 -10.69 -0.95
CA GLU A 171 -33.61 -9.29 -1.35
C GLU A 171 -34.92 -8.63 -0.95
N TYR A 172 -34.81 -7.68 -0.03
CA TYR A 172 -35.92 -6.92 0.51
C TYR A 172 -35.90 -5.55 -0.14
N LYS A 173 -36.92 -5.25 -0.95
CA LYS A 173 -37.06 -3.94 -1.57
C LYS A 173 -37.57 -2.95 -0.52
N VAL A 174 -36.78 -1.92 -0.25
CA VAL A 174 -37.15 -0.82 0.61
C VAL A 174 -37.30 0.41 -0.27
N HIS A 175 -38.47 1.03 -0.22
CA HIS A 175 -38.75 2.27 -0.92
C HIS A 175 -38.22 3.43 -0.07
N ALA A 176 -37.14 4.08 -0.52
CA ALA A 176 -36.61 5.25 0.15
C ALA A 176 -37.21 6.52 -0.48
N PRO A 177 -37.93 7.36 0.29
CA PRO A 177 -38.36 8.65 -0.21
C PRO A 177 -37.12 9.46 -0.62
N CYS A 178 -37.09 9.92 -1.87
CA CYS A 178 -36.03 10.68 -2.57
C CYS A 178 -34.98 9.89 -3.39
N TYR A 179 -34.79 8.58 -3.20
CA TYR A 179 -33.70 7.85 -3.88
C TYR A 179 -34.12 6.58 -4.65
N GLY A 180 -35.40 6.22 -4.64
CA GLY A 180 -35.94 5.08 -5.40
C GLY A 180 -36.01 3.76 -4.61
N ASP A 181 -36.24 2.66 -5.32
CA ASP A 181 -36.30 1.31 -4.75
C ASP A 181 -34.90 0.74 -4.53
N PHE A 182 -34.54 0.43 -3.28
CA PHE A 182 -33.28 -0.25 -2.94
C PHE A 182 -33.52 -1.70 -2.55
N SER A 183 -32.80 -2.64 -3.14
CA SER A 183 -32.78 -4.03 -2.68
C SER A 183 -31.74 -4.20 -1.57
N ILE A 184 -32.22 -4.34 -0.34
CA ILE A 184 -31.38 -4.64 0.83
C ILE A 184 -31.32 -6.15 1.01
N ASN A 185 -30.11 -6.65 1.26
CA ASN A 185 -29.88 -8.04 1.65
C ASN A 185 -29.24 -8.04 3.03
N PHE A 186 -29.88 -8.71 3.99
CA PHE A 186 -29.43 -8.67 5.38
C PHE A 186 -28.06 -9.33 5.57
N PHE A 187 -27.78 -10.42 4.85
CA PHE A 187 -26.45 -11.04 4.89
C PHE A 187 -25.36 -10.08 4.41
N ARG A 188 -25.54 -9.42 3.26
CA ARG A 188 -24.59 -8.43 2.73
C ARG A 188 -24.36 -7.28 3.73
N LEU A 189 -25.43 -6.79 4.36
CA LEU A 189 -25.33 -5.72 5.36
C LEU A 189 -24.51 -6.17 6.57
N VAL A 190 -24.90 -7.28 7.21
CA VAL A 190 -24.23 -7.79 8.42
C VAL A 190 -22.78 -8.15 8.13
N TRP A 191 -22.53 -8.87 7.03
CA TRP A 191 -21.19 -9.29 6.63
C TRP A 191 -20.27 -8.10 6.40
N ARG A 192 -20.67 -7.16 5.54
CA ARG A 192 -19.83 -5.99 5.20
C ARG A 192 -19.58 -5.10 6.41
N THR A 193 -20.59 -4.85 7.24
CA THR A 193 -20.42 -4.08 8.49
C THR A 193 -19.49 -4.80 9.46
N SER A 194 -19.66 -6.11 9.65
CA SER A 194 -18.80 -6.89 10.55
C SER A 194 -17.34 -6.87 10.08
N TYR A 195 -17.11 -6.98 8.76
CA TYR A 195 -15.77 -6.91 8.18
C TYR A 195 -15.10 -5.55 8.43
N VAL A 196 -15.83 -4.45 8.24
CA VAL A 196 -15.31 -3.10 8.53
C VAL A 196 -14.98 -2.95 10.01
N VAL A 197 -15.87 -3.39 10.91
CA VAL A 197 -15.64 -3.31 12.36
C VAL A 197 -14.41 -4.12 12.76
N VAL A 198 -14.28 -5.36 12.28
CA VAL A 198 -13.12 -6.22 12.60
C VAL A 198 -11.83 -5.60 12.08
N THR A 199 -11.80 -5.15 10.83
CA THR A 199 -10.59 -4.53 10.25
C THR A 199 -10.21 -3.23 10.97
N ALA A 200 -11.17 -2.42 11.40
CA ALA A 200 -10.93 -1.23 12.20
C ALA A 200 -10.37 -1.56 13.59
N VAL A 201 -10.92 -2.57 14.28
CA VAL A 201 -10.41 -3.02 15.58
C VAL A 201 -8.98 -3.54 15.46
N VAL A 202 -8.68 -4.34 14.43
CA VAL A 202 -7.31 -4.82 14.17
C VAL A 202 -6.36 -3.64 13.92
N ALA A 203 -6.78 -2.65 13.13
CA ALA A 203 -5.97 -1.45 12.86
C ALA A 203 -5.71 -0.62 14.13
N MET A 204 -6.67 -0.54 15.06
CA MET A 204 -6.49 0.14 16.35
C MET A 204 -5.54 -0.61 17.29
N ILE A 205 -5.52 -1.95 17.23
CA ILE A 205 -4.64 -2.78 18.08
C ILE A 205 -3.20 -2.76 17.57
N PHE A 206 -2.97 -2.62 16.26
CA PHE A 206 -1.63 -2.74 15.68
C PHE A 206 -1.22 -1.52 14.85
N PRO A 207 -0.79 -0.40 15.47
CA PRO A 207 -0.48 0.85 14.77
C PRO A 207 0.91 0.86 14.10
N PHE A 208 1.47 -0.29 13.70
CA PHE A 208 2.83 -0.41 13.14
C PHE A 208 2.84 -0.33 11.61
N PHE A 209 2.55 0.84 11.07
CA PHE A 209 2.32 0.99 9.63
C PHE A 209 3.43 0.40 8.74
N ASN A 210 4.70 0.77 8.95
CA ASN A 210 5.80 0.30 8.08
C ASN A 210 6.13 -1.18 8.27
N ASP A 211 5.99 -1.73 9.49
CA ASP A 211 6.28 -3.15 9.73
C ASP A 211 5.26 -4.03 8.99
N PHE A 212 3.97 -3.64 9.02
CA PHE A 212 2.93 -4.33 8.26
C PHE A 212 3.06 -4.12 6.76
N LEU A 213 3.38 -2.90 6.30
CA LEU A 213 3.59 -2.65 4.87
C LEU A 213 4.76 -3.45 4.31
N GLY A 214 5.90 -3.45 5.01
CA GLY A 214 7.06 -4.24 4.61
C GLY A 214 6.76 -5.74 4.56
N LEU A 215 6.00 -6.26 5.53
CA LEU A 215 5.60 -7.67 5.59
C LEU A 215 4.61 -8.05 4.49
N ILE A 216 3.55 -7.26 4.31
CA ILE A 216 2.54 -7.47 3.25
C ILE A 216 3.21 -7.32 1.88
N GLY A 217 4.08 -6.32 1.72
CA GLY A 217 4.90 -6.11 0.54
C GLY A 217 5.73 -7.34 0.21
N ALA A 218 6.52 -7.82 1.16
CA ALA A 218 7.32 -9.03 0.99
C ALA A 218 6.48 -10.27 0.64
N ALA A 219 5.34 -10.47 1.33
CA ALA A 219 4.49 -11.63 1.11
C ALA A 219 3.77 -11.60 -0.25
N SER A 220 3.37 -10.41 -0.73
CA SER A 220 2.57 -10.27 -1.94
C SER A 220 3.42 -10.03 -3.20
N PHE A 221 4.54 -9.33 -3.09
CA PHE A 221 5.34 -8.86 -4.23
C PHE A 221 5.87 -10.02 -5.09
N TRP A 222 6.59 -10.98 -4.52
CA TRP A 222 7.12 -12.08 -5.32
C TRP A 222 6.02 -12.92 -5.99
N PRO A 223 5.05 -13.50 -5.26
CA PRO A 223 4.09 -14.39 -5.90
C PRO A 223 3.16 -13.65 -6.88
N LEU A 224 2.64 -12.47 -6.51
CA LEU A 224 1.59 -11.80 -7.27
C LEU A 224 2.11 -10.79 -8.30
N THR A 225 3.21 -10.10 -8.02
CA THR A 225 3.75 -9.05 -8.91
C THR A 225 4.84 -9.58 -9.84
N VAL A 226 5.59 -10.59 -9.42
CA VAL A 226 6.75 -11.07 -10.19
C VAL A 226 6.53 -12.47 -10.76
N TYR A 227 6.40 -13.48 -9.90
CA TYR A 227 6.35 -14.89 -10.29
C TYR A 227 5.16 -15.19 -11.19
N PHE A 228 3.94 -14.90 -10.75
CA PHE A 228 2.74 -15.26 -11.51
C PHE A 228 2.69 -14.59 -12.90
N PRO A 229 2.94 -13.27 -13.05
CA PRO A 229 3.01 -12.65 -14.37
C PRO A 229 4.12 -13.20 -15.27
N ILE A 230 5.30 -13.52 -14.71
CA ILE A 230 6.41 -14.11 -15.48
C ILE A 230 6.05 -15.51 -15.98
N GLU A 231 5.51 -16.38 -15.12
CA GLU A 231 5.09 -17.73 -15.53
C GLU A 231 3.98 -17.66 -16.58
N MET A 232 3.00 -16.78 -16.38
CA MET A 232 1.94 -16.54 -17.35
C MET A 232 2.52 -16.09 -18.70
N HIS A 233 3.49 -15.17 -18.70
CA HIS A 233 4.16 -14.71 -19.92
C HIS A 233 4.90 -15.84 -20.63
N ILE A 234 5.66 -16.66 -19.90
CA ILE A 234 6.39 -17.81 -20.45
C ILE A 234 5.41 -18.82 -21.06
N ALA A 235 4.32 -19.13 -20.37
CA ALA A 235 3.31 -20.08 -20.82
C ALA A 235 2.58 -19.58 -22.08
N GLN A 236 2.13 -18.32 -22.08
CA GLN A 236 1.39 -17.71 -23.20
C GLN A 236 2.26 -17.54 -24.45
N LYS A 237 3.52 -17.10 -24.29
CA LYS A 237 4.46 -16.92 -25.40
C LYS A 237 5.21 -18.20 -25.80
N LYS A 238 4.97 -19.32 -25.10
CA LYS A 238 5.65 -20.61 -25.31
C LYS A 238 7.17 -20.44 -25.40
N ILE A 239 7.75 -19.65 -24.48
CA ILE A 239 9.18 -19.35 -24.51
C ILE A 239 9.98 -20.64 -24.29
N ARG A 240 10.93 -20.92 -25.18
CA ARG A 240 11.79 -22.12 -25.11
C ARG A 240 12.56 -22.12 -23.79
N LYS A 241 12.46 -23.23 -23.04
CA LYS A 241 13.25 -23.45 -21.82
C LYS A 241 14.74 -23.31 -22.12
N TYR A 242 15.49 -22.68 -21.22
CA TYR A 242 16.91 -22.35 -21.37
C TYR A 242 17.27 -21.38 -22.51
N SER A 243 16.29 -20.75 -23.16
CA SER A 243 16.53 -19.56 -23.97
C SER A 243 17.12 -18.44 -23.11
N PHE A 244 17.92 -17.55 -23.71
CA PHE A 244 18.42 -16.34 -23.06
C PHE A 244 17.31 -15.56 -22.33
N THR A 245 16.17 -15.34 -23.01
CA THR A 245 15.01 -14.66 -22.41
C THR A 245 14.43 -15.42 -21.23
N TRP A 246 14.32 -16.75 -21.34
CA TRP A 246 13.78 -17.60 -20.26
C TRP A 246 14.67 -17.55 -19.03
N THR A 247 15.99 -17.67 -19.23
CA THR A 247 16.99 -17.63 -18.15
C THR A 247 16.96 -16.29 -17.42
N TRP A 248 16.91 -15.17 -18.15
CA TRP A 248 16.80 -13.84 -17.53
C TRP A 248 15.51 -13.63 -16.75
N LEU A 249 14.37 -14.11 -17.27
CA LEU A 249 13.09 -14.04 -16.55
C LEU A 249 13.11 -14.85 -15.26
N LYS A 250 13.73 -16.04 -15.27
CA LYS A 250 13.89 -16.87 -14.07
C LYS A 250 14.87 -16.25 -13.07
N ILE A 251 15.99 -15.69 -13.54
CA ILE A 251 16.94 -14.96 -12.68
C ILE A 251 16.22 -13.79 -12.00
N LEU A 252 15.47 -12.97 -12.75
CA LEU A 252 14.68 -11.87 -12.19
C LEU A 252 13.72 -12.37 -11.10
N SER A 253 12.96 -13.44 -11.38
CA SER A 253 12.02 -14.01 -10.40
C SER A 253 12.71 -14.49 -9.13
N TRP A 254 13.84 -15.19 -9.25
CA TRP A 254 14.62 -15.67 -8.11
C TRP A 254 15.28 -14.55 -7.32
N THR A 255 15.77 -13.51 -7.97
CA THR A 255 16.30 -12.32 -7.30
C THR A 255 15.20 -11.63 -6.49
N CYS A 256 14.03 -11.41 -7.09
CA CYS A 256 12.88 -10.83 -6.39
C CYS A 256 12.36 -11.73 -5.25
N PHE A 257 12.48 -13.05 -5.37
CA PHE A 257 12.17 -13.98 -4.29
C PHE A 257 13.09 -13.76 -3.09
N LEU A 258 14.41 -13.71 -3.32
CA LEU A 258 15.39 -13.45 -2.26
C LEU A 258 15.17 -12.09 -1.60
N VAL A 259 14.92 -11.06 -2.40
CA VAL A 259 14.58 -9.72 -1.89
C VAL A 259 13.34 -9.76 -1.00
N SER A 260 12.30 -10.47 -1.42
CA SER A 260 11.07 -10.62 -0.65
C SER A 260 11.32 -11.39 0.65
N LEU A 261 12.12 -12.44 0.62
CA LEU A 261 12.46 -13.21 1.82
C LEU A 261 13.20 -12.34 2.85
N VAL A 262 14.19 -11.58 2.39
CA VAL A 262 14.98 -10.68 3.23
C VAL A 262 14.10 -9.57 3.82
N ALA A 263 13.22 -8.98 3.00
CA ALA A 263 12.26 -7.97 3.44
C ALA A 263 11.25 -8.53 4.46
N ALA A 264 10.78 -9.76 4.29
CA ALA A 264 9.91 -10.43 5.25
C ALA A 264 10.60 -10.61 6.60
N VAL A 265 11.86 -11.09 6.61
CA VAL A 265 12.64 -11.26 7.84
C VAL A 265 12.85 -9.91 8.54
N GLY A 266 13.22 -8.87 7.80
CA GLY A 266 13.37 -7.51 8.35
C GLY A 266 12.09 -6.97 8.98
N SER A 267 10.95 -7.14 8.29
CA SER A 267 9.66 -6.66 8.75
C SER A 267 9.11 -7.44 9.94
N VAL A 268 9.31 -8.76 9.98
CA VAL A 268 8.97 -9.59 11.15
C VAL A 268 9.79 -9.18 12.36
N GLN A 269 11.09 -8.94 12.17
CA GLN A 269 11.96 -8.50 13.26
C GLN A 269 11.57 -7.10 13.77
N GLY A 270 11.24 -6.17 12.86
CA GLY A 270 10.67 -4.87 13.20
C GLY A 270 9.41 -5.01 14.04
N LEU A 271 8.45 -5.83 13.58
CA LEU A 271 7.21 -6.10 14.30
C LEU A 271 7.43 -6.70 15.69
N ILE A 272 8.34 -7.69 15.82
CA ILE A 272 8.68 -8.28 17.13
C ILE A 272 9.23 -7.23 18.08
N GLN A 273 10.09 -6.33 17.58
CA GLN A 273 10.65 -5.27 18.42
C GLN A 273 9.58 -4.26 18.82
N SER A 274 8.75 -3.83 17.88
CA SER A 274 7.61 -2.93 18.10
C SER A 274 6.60 -3.49 19.11
N LEU A 275 6.36 -4.82 19.09
CA LEU A 275 5.43 -5.48 20.01
C LEU A 275 5.94 -5.61 21.45
N LYS A 276 7.26 -5.62 21.69
CA LYS A 276 7.82 -5.73 23.05
C LYS A 276 7.47 -4.52 23.91
N ASP A 277 7.45 -3.34 23.28
CA ASP A 277 7.23 -2.06 23.97
C ASP A 277 5.75 -1.63 23.91
N PHE A 278 4.90 -2.40 23.23
CA PHE A 278 3.53 -2.02 22.96
C PHE A 278 2.55 -2.40 24.06
N LYS A 279 1.77 -1.43 24.51
CA LYS A 279 0.60 -1.62 25.37
C LYS A 279 -0.67 -1.36 24.56
N PRO A 280 -1.56 -2.36 24.41
CA PRO A 280 -2.81 -2.19 23.67
C PRO A 280 -3.62 -1.00 24.18
N PHE A 281 -4.11 -0.17 23.26
CA PHE A 281 -4.99 0.98 23.53
C PHE A 281 -4.39 2.13 24.37
N GLN A 282 -3.06 2.19 24.51
CA GLN A 282 -2.38 3.37 25.05
C GLN A 282 -1.74 4.16 23.92
N ALA A 283 -1.97 5.48 23.89
CA ALA A 283 -1.26 6.37 22.98
C ALA A 283 0.24 6.37 23.38
N PRO A 284 1.18 6.34 22.42
CA PRO A 284 2.57 6.62 22.72
C PRO A 284 2.67 8.03 23.32
N GLU A 285 3.34 8.16 24.47
CA GLU A 285 3.66 9.46 25.07
C GLU A 285 4.65 10.26 24.21
#